data_AF-A0A671YQS0-F1
#
_entry.id   AF-A0A671YQS0-F1
#
_cell.length_a   1.000
_cell.length_b   1.000
_cell.length_c   1.000
_cell.angle_alpha   90.00
_cell.angle_beta   90.00
_cell.angle_gamma   90.00
#
_symmetry.space_group_name_H-M   'P 1'
#
loop_
_entity.id
_entity.type
_entity.pdbx_description
1 polymer ?
#
loop_
_entity_poly.entity_id
_entity_poly.type
_entity_poly.pdbx_seq_one_letter_code
_entity_poly.pdbx_strand_id
1 'polypeptide(L)'
;MSKRKAPQESLNEGITDFLVELANYEKNVNRAIHKYNAYRKAASTISKYPTKIRNGEEAKKLDGVGAKIAEKIDEFLQTGKLRKLEKIRNDDTSSSINFLTRVTGIGPAAARKFFEEGVKTLEDLKKIEHKLNHHQQIGLKYFEEFEKRIPRAEMEKMETLILGELKEIDTEYIGTICGSYRRVSTVIIPNPKST
;
A
#
# COMPACT_ATOMS: atom_id res chain seq x y z
N MET A 1 -3.86 7.97 -23.42
CA MET A 1 -4.86 7.16 -22.70
C MET A 1 -4.25 5.81 -22.30
N SER A 2 -3.98 5.59 -21.00
CA SER A 2 -3.35 4.35 -20.52
C SER A 2 -4.43 3.28 -20.28
N LYS A 3 -4.51 2.30 -21.19
CA LYS A 3 -5.36 1.11 -21.05
C LYS A 3 -4.80 0.23 -19.93
N ARG A 4 -5.40 0.24 -18.74
CA ARG A 4 -5.04 -0.68 -17.64
C ARG A 4 -6.00 -1.85 -17.64
N LYS A 5 -5.50 -3.04 -18.01
CA LYS A 5 -6.19 -4.33 -17.91
C LYS A 5 -6.15 -4.83 -16.45
N ALA A 6 -7.13 -5.66 -16.06
CA ALA A 6 -7.33 -6.16 -14.70
C ALA A 6 -6.08 -6.85 -14.12
N PRO A 7 -5.92 -6.92 -12.77
CA PRO A 7 -4.79 -7.61 -12.15
C PRO A 7 -4.88 -9.11 -12.45
N GLN A 8 -3.99 -9.58 -13.33
CA GLN A 8 -3.73 -10.99 -13.54
C GLN A 8 -2.73 -11.43 -12.47
N GLU A 9 -2.86 -12.65 -11.95
CA GLU A 9 -1.90 -13.26 -11.02
C GLU A 9 -0.49 -13.07 -11.60
N SER A 10 0.35 -12.29 -10.92
CA SER A 10 1.62 -11.83 -11.47
C SER A 10 2.64 -12.94 -11.32
N LEU A 11 3.20 -13.42 -12.43
CA LEU A 11 4.32 -14.37 -12.44
C LEU A 11 5.57 -13.85 -11.68
N ASN A 12 5.58 -12.55 -11.35
CA ASN A 12 6.64 -11.82 -10.67
C ASN A 12 6.17 -11.23 -9.32
N GLU A 13 5.19 -11.85 -8.66
CA GLU A 13 4.63 -11.36 -7.38
C GLU A 13 5.72 -11.11 -6.32
N GLY A 14 6.61 -12.07 -6.07
CA GLY A 14 7.69 -11.89 -5.08
C GLY A 14 8.60 -10.69 -5.37
N ILE A 15 8.87 -10.38 -6.64
CA ILE A 15 9.64 -9.19 -7.03
C ILE A 15 8.82 -7.91 -6.78
N THR A 16 7.53 -7.96 -7.12
CA THR A 16 6.60 -6.85 -6.95
C THR A 16 6.44 -6.49 -5.48
N ASP A 17 6.31 -7.49 -4.61
CA ASP A 17 6.08 -7.32 -3.18
C ASP A 17 7.27 -6.65 -2.49
N PHE A 18 8.49 -7.15 -2.72
CA PHE A 18 9.67 -6.56 -2.09
C PHE A 18 9.91 -5.12 -2.58
N LEU A 19 9.61 -4.82 -3.86
CA LEU A 19 9.71 -3.46 -4.39
C LEU A 19 8.66 -2.53 -3.76
N VAL A 20 7.45 -3.03 -3.52
CA VAL A 20 6.41 -2.28 -2.81
C VAL A 20 6.80 -2.03 -1.35
N GLU A 21 7.36 -3.03 -0.68
CA GLU A 21 7.86 -2.92 0.69
C GLU A 21 8.98 -1.86 0.78
N LEU A 22 9.98 -1.93 -0.11
CA LEU A 22 11.03 -0.92 -0.23
C LEU A 22 10.47 0.47 -0.50
N ALA A 23 9.47 0.58 -1.37
CA ALA A 23 8.82 1.86 -1.65
C ALA A 23 8.23 2.44 -0.37
N ASN A 24 7.43 1.65 0.36
CA ASN A 24 6.78 2.08 1.59
C ASN A 24 7.81 2.51 2.64
N TYR A 25 8.90 1.76 2.80
CA TYR A 25 10.01 2.14 3.68
C TYR A 25 10.62 3.50 3.29
N GLU A 26 10.94 3.70 2.02
CA GLU A 26 11.54 4.95 1.56
C GLU A 26 10.59 6.15 1.73
N LYS A 27 9.26 5.92 1.65
CA LYS A 27 8.24 6.94 1.93
C LYS A 27 8.08 7.22 3.42
N ASN A 28 7.92 6.18 4.24
CA ASN A 28 7.52 6.29 5.63
C ASN A 28 8.71 6.60 6.54
N VAL A 29 9.84 5.95 6.29
CA VAL A 29 11.05 6.15 7.08
C VAL A 29 11.89 7.25 6.46
N ASN A 30 12.37 7.10 5.22
CA ASN A 30 13.30 8.08 4.64
C ASN A 30 12.64 9.35 4.08
N ARG A 31 11.30 9.42 4.04
CA ARG A 31 10.53 10.54 3.43
C ARG A 31 10.96 10.87 1.98
N ALA A 32 11.55 9.89 1.29
CA ALA A 32 12.10 10.02 -0.05
C ALA A 32 11.03 9.67 -1.10
N ILE A 33 10.14 10.62 -1.38
CA ILE A 33 9.00 10.44 -2.32
C ILE A 33 9.48 10.05 -3.72
N HIS A 34 10.60 10.61 -4.19
CA HIS A 34 11.17 10.27 -5.50
C HIS A 34 11.57 8.79 -5.59
N LYS A 35 12.15 8.21 -4.53
CA LYS A 35 12.48 6.78 -4.46
C LYS A 35 11.21 5.93 -4.38
N TYR A 36 10.24 6.33 -3.56
CA TYR A 36 8.93 5.67 -3.50
C TYR A 36 8.29 5.55 -4.89
N ASN A 37 8.25 6.65 -5.65
CA ASN A 37 7.69 6.67 -7.00
C ASN A 37 8.46 5.77 -7.96
N ALA A 38 9.79 5.74 -7.88
CA ALA A 38 10.62 4.87 -8.72
C ALA A 38 10.34 3.38 -8.45
N TYR A 39 10.33 2.97 -7.18
CA TYR A 39 10.03 1.57 -6.81
C TYR A 39 8.60 1.17 -7.14
N ARG A 40 7.61 2.05 -6.94
CA ARG A 40 6.21 1.80 -7.34
C ARG A 40 6.04 1.70 -8.85
N LYS A 41 6.76 2.53 -9.62
CA LYS A 41 6.76 2.44 -11.08
C LYS A 41 7.34 1.09 -11.53
N ALA A 42 8.50 0.71 -11.01
CA ALA A 42 9.13 -0.58 -11.29
C ALA A 42 8.19 -1.76 -10.94
N ALA A 43 7.63 -1.77 -9.73
CA ALA A 43 6.68 -2.79 -9.30
C ALA A 43 5.47 -2.88 -10.23
N SER A 44 4.90 -1.74 -10.65
CA SER A 44 3.76 -1.74 -11.57
C SER A 44 4.12 -2.21 -12.99
N THR A 45 5.33 -2.00 -13.46
CA THR A 45 5.77 -2.49 -14.78
C THR A 45 6.00 -4.00 -14.71
N ILE A 46 6.68 -4.47 -13.67
CA ILE A 46 7.00 -5.88 -13.45
C ILE A 46 5.73 -6.72 -13.22
N SER A 47 4.75 -6.18 -12.48
CA SER A 47 3.48 -6.88 -12.22
C SER A 47 2.65 -7.13 -13.49
N LYS A 48 2.90 -6.38 -14.57
CA LYS A 48 2.19 -6.49 -15.85
C LYS A 48 3.01 -7.26 -16.89
N TYR A 49 4.24 -7.61 -16.56
CA TYR A 49 5.14 -8.27 -17.49
C TYR A 49 4.68 -9.74 -17.65
N PRO A 50 4.44 -10.22 -18.89
CA PRO A 50 3.76 -11.48 -19.14
C PRO A 50 4.64 -12.71 -18.88
N THR A 51 5.93 -12.54 -18.66
CA THR A 51 6.89 -13.62 -18.41
C THR A 51 7.58 -13.45 -17.06
N LYS A 52 8.10 -14.55 -16.51
CA LYS A 52 8.87 -14.51 -15.27
C LYS A 52 10.26 -13.94 -15.53
N ILE A 53 10.63 -12.89 -14.80
CA ILE A 53 11.94 -12.25 -14.87
C ILE A 53 12.99 -13.19 -14.30
N ARG A 54 14.06 -13.44 -15.06
CA ARG A 54 15.12 -14.38 -14.68
C ARG A 54 16.38 -13.73 -14.15
N ASN A 55 16.60 -12.45 -14.47
CA ASN A 55 17.74 -11.66 -14.03
C ASN A 55 17.42 -10.16 -14.10
N GLY A 56 18.29 -9.36 -13.48
CA GLY A 56 18.19 -7.91 -13.44
C GLY A 56 18.45 -7.26 -14.80
N GLU A 57 19.21 -7.87 -15.70
CA GLU A 57 19.38 -7.35 -17.06
C GLU A 57 18.08 -7.37 -17.86
N GLU A 58 17.30 -8.45 -17.74
CA GLU A 58 15.95 -8.54 -18.29
C GLU A 58 15.04 -7.49 -17.67
N ALA A 59 15.10 -7.33 -16.35
CA ALA A 59 14.32 -6.32 -15.65
C ALA A 59 14.69 -4.89 -16.11
N LYS A 60 15.97 -4.60 -16.33
CA LYS A 60 16.49 -3.27 -16.73
C LYS A 60 15.97 -2.82 -18.10
N LYS A 61 15.53 -3.74 -18.96
CA LYS A 61 14.88 -3.42 -20.24
C LYS A 61 13.47 -2.86 -20.07
N LEU A 62 12.88 -3.00 -18.89
CA LEU A 62 11.53 -2.54 -18.58
C LEU A 62 11.51 -1.06 -18.17
N ASP A 63 10.51 -0.32 -18.64
CA ASP A 63 10.35 1.09 -18.28
C ASP A 63 10.14 1.27 -16.77
N GLY A 64 10.96 2.13 -16.16
CA GLY A 64 10.97 2.39 -14.72
C GLY A 64 11.94 1.53 -13.91
N VAL A 65 12.65 0.59 -14.52
CA VAL A 65 13.69 -0.22 -13.84
C VAL A 65 15.08 0.33 -14.16
N GLY A 66 15.66 1.06 -13.21
CA GLY A 66 17.05 1.53 -13.31
C GLY A 66 18.08 0.48 -12.87
N ALA A 67 19.37 0.76 -13.09
CA ALA A 67 20.48 -0.14 -12.73
C ALA A 67 20.43 -0.59 -11.25
N LYS A 68 20.19 0.34 -10.32
CA LYS A 68 20.08 0.03 -8.88
C LYS A 68 18.89 -0.84 -8.49
N ILE A 69 17.83 -0.84 -9.31
CA ILE A 69 16.65 -1.68 -9.09
C ILE A 69 16.93 -3.07 -9.67
N ALA A 70 17.52 -3.14 -10.87
CA ALA A 70 17.97 -4.37 -11.49
C ALA A 70 18.93 -5.16 -10.57
N GLU A 71 19.93 -4.51 -9.99
CA GLU A 71 20.85 -5.14 -9.02
C GLU A 71 20.13 -5.77 -7.82
N LYS A 72 19.05 -5.14 -7.33
CA LYS A 72 18.26 -5.68 -6.21
C LYS A 72 17.40 -6.87 -6.62
N ILE A 73 16.93 -6.84 -7.86
CA ILE A 73 16.21 -7.97 -8.45
C ILE A 73 17.16 -9.15 -8.61
N ASP A 74 18.39 -8.92 -9.08
CA ASP A 74 19.42 -9.97 -9.15
C ASP A 74 19.76 -10.54 -7.78
N GLU A 75 19.99 -9.68 -6.78
CA GLU A 75 20.23 -10.12 -5.39
C GLU A 75 19.07 -11.00 -4.91
N PHE A 76 17.82 -10.52 -5.06
CA PHE A 76 16.63 -11.26 -4.63
C PHE A 76 16.47 -12.61 -5.36
N LEU A 77 16.76 -12.67 -6.66
CA LEU A 77 16.67 -13.91 -7.44
C LEU A 77 17.75 -14.93 -7.06
N GLN A 78 18.94 -14.48 -6.66
CA GLN A 78 20.04 -15.34 -6.26
C GLN A 78 19.90 -15.87 -4.83
N THR A 79 19.48 -15.02 -3.90
CA THR A 79 19.48 -15.35 -2.46
C THR A 79 18.08 -15.67 -1.91
N GLY A 80 17.02 -15.37 -2.67
CA GLY A 80 15.64 -15.37 -2.19
C GLY A 80 15.32 -14.26 -1.17
N LYS A 81 16.29 -13.41 -0.81
CA LYS A 81 16.17 -12.39 0.24
C LYS A 81 17.00 -11.14 -0.05
N LEU A 82 16.42 -9.96 0.13
CA LEU A 82 17.17 -8.73 -0.01
C LEU A 82 17.79 -8.32 1.34
N ARG A 83 19.12 -8.25 1.43
CA ARG A 83 19.84 -7.90 2.68
C ARG A 83 19.37 -6.58 3.27
N LYS A 84 19.06 -5.60 2.40
CA LYS A 84 18.54 -4.30 2.84
C LYS A 84 17.17 -4.44 3.49
N LEU A 85 16.27 -5.26 2.95
CA LEU A 85 14.96 -5.48 3.56
C LEU A 85 15.07 -6.23 4.88
N GLU A 86 15.95 -7.23 4.99
CA GLU A 86 16.16 -7.93 6.26
C GLU A 86 16.62 -6.97 7.37
N LYS A 87 17.54 -6.04 7.05
CA LYS A 87 17.93 -4.98 8.00
C LYS A 87 16.77 -4.06 8.36
N ILE A 88 15.92 -3.70 7.39
CA ILE A 88 14.75 -2.85 7.60
C ILE A 88 13.69 -3.55 8.46
N ARG A 89 13.48 -4.85 8.26
CA ARG A 89 12.53 -5.67 9.02
C ARG A 89 12.99 -5.86 10.46
N ASN A 90 14.30 -5.93 10.68
CA ASN A 90 14.90 -6.04 12.00
C ASN A 90 15.09 -4.69 12.72
N ASP A 91 14.75 -3.57 12.07
CA ASP A 91 14.78 -2.24 12.70
C ASP A 91 13.42 -1.93 13.32
N ASP A 92 13.35 -1.97 14.65
CA ASP A 92 12.18 -1.62 15.45
C ASP A 92 11.56 -0.28 15.03
N THR A 93 12.40 0.69 14.65
CA THR A 93 11.96 2.03 14.21
C THR A 93 11.08 1.95 12.97
N SER A 94 11.51 1.15 11.99
CA SER A 94 10.79 0.97 10.73
C SER A 94 9.46 0.24 10.95
N SER A 95 9.47 -0.81 11.77
CA SER A 95 8.28 -1.60 12.06
C SER A 95 7.20 -0.76 12.74
N SER A 96 7.56 -0.02 13.80
CA SER A 96 6.62 0.84 14.52
C SER A 96 6.13 2.00 13.67
N ILE A 97 7.00 2.70 12.92
CA ILE A 97 6.55 3.80 12.05
C ILE A 97 5.56 3.28 10.99
N ASN A 98 5.88 2.18 10.32
CA ASN A 98 4.98 1.59 9.32
C ASN A 98 3.65 1.17 9.95
N PHE A 99 3.69 0.55 11.13
CA PHE A 99 2.48 0.17 11.87
C PHE A 99 1.60 1.39 12.19
N LEU A 100 2.16 2.42 12.81
CA LEU A 100 1.43 3.62 13.20
C LEU A 100 0.81 4.33 11.99
N THR A 101 1.47 4.33 10.82
CA THR A 101 0.91 4.92 9.59
C THR A 101 -0.30 4.18 9.02
N ARG A 102 -0.65 3.00 9.53
CA ARG A 102 -1.89 2.30 9.15
C ARG A 102 -3.12 2.93 9.80
N VAL A 103 -2.96 3.58 10.95
CA VAL A 103 -4.05 4.31 11.61
C VAL A 103 -4.37 5.55 10.78
N THR A 104 -5.62 5.67 10.32
CA THR A 104 -6.01 6.85 9.53
C THR A 104 -5.79 8.14 10.32
N GLY A 105 -5.27 9.16 9.65
CA GLY A 105 -4.85 10.41 10.26
C GLY A 105 -3.43 10.42 10.84
N ILE A 106 -2.73 9.28 10.89
CA ILE A 106 -1.31 9.23 11.26
C ILE A 106 -0.45 9.11 10.00
N GLY A 107 0.17 10.23 9.61
CA GLY A 107 1.17 10.24 8.55
C GLY A 107 2.59 9.92 9.06
N PRO A 108 3.57 9.72 8.17
CA PRO A 108 4.96 9.38 8.54
C PRO A 108 5.61 10.34 9.55
N ALA A 109 5.31 11.64 9.45
CA ALA A 109 5.84 12.64 10.38
C ALA A 109 5.27 12.46 11.80
N ALA A 110 3.95 12.23 11.90
CA ALA A 110 3.30 12.00 13.19
C ALA A 110 3.71 10.64 13.79
N ALA A 111 3.77 9.59 12.96
CA ALA A 111 4.23 8.27 13.38
C ALA A 111 5.64 8.30 13.98
N ARG A 112 6.57 9.05 13.36
CA ARG A 112 7.94 9.20 13.86
C ARG A 112 7.97 9.96 15.19
N LYS A 113 7.20 11.05 15.31
CA LYS A 113 7.06 11.79 16.58
C LYS A 113 6.53 10.89 17.70
N PHE A 114 5.49 10.10 17.44
CA PHE A 114 4.94 9.17 18.43
C PHE A 114 5.95 8.08 18.80
N PHE A 115 6.70 7.56 17.84
CA PHE A 115 7.77 6.60 18.11
C PHE A 115 8.86 7.17 19.01
N GLU A 116 9.30 8.40 18.76
CA GLU A 116 10.26 9.12 19.61
C GLU A 116 9.72 9.36 21.03
N GLU A 117 8.39 9.51 21.18
CA GLU A 117 7.69 9.56 22.47
C GLU A 117 7.46 8.16 23.09
N GLY A 118 7.98 7.09 22.49
CA GLY A 118 7.91 5.71 23.00
C GLY A 118 6.65 4.93 22.59
N VAL A 119 5.81 5.47 21.71
CA VAL A 119 4.60 4.80 21.23
C VAL A 119 4.96 3.84 20.10
N LYS A 120 4.79 2.54 20.33
CA LYS A 120 5.12 1.50 19.35
C LYS A 120 3.93 0.63 18.96
N THR A 121 2.90 0.60 19.79
CA THR A 121 1.74 -0.31 19.67
C THR A 121 0.42 0.45 19.61
N LEU A 122 -0.66 -0.25 19.29
CA LEU A 122 -2.01 0.31 19.33
C LEU A 122 -2.43 0.65 20.76
N GLU A 123 -2.00 -0.16 21.72
CA GLU A 123 -2.23 0.02 23.15
C GLU A 123 -1.56 1.30 23.65
N ASP A 124 -0.34 1.59 23.19
CA ASP A 124 0.34 2.84 23.51
C ASP A 124 -0.37 4.06 22.92
N LEU A 125 -0.89 3.94 21.69
CA LEU A 125 -1.72 4.98 21.09
C LEU A 125 -2.99 5.25 21.90
N LYS A 126 -3.66 4.20 22.42
CA LYS A 126 -4.84 4.34 23.29
C LYS A 126 -4.51 5.08 24.60
N LYS A 127 -3.33 4.85 25.19
CA LYS A 127 -2.91 5.57 26.41
C LYS A 127 -2.74 7.08 26.18
N ILE A 128 -2.36 7.48 24.96
CA ILE A 128 -2.17 8.88 24.59
C ILE A 128 -3.34 9.46 23.79
N GLU A 129 -4.52 8.84 23.83
CA GLU A 129 -5.69 9.25 23.02
C GLU A 129 -6.05 10.74 23.19
N HIS A 130 -5.84 11.30 24.38
CA HIS A 130 -6.04 12.72 24.69
C HIS A 130 -5.10 13.68 23.93
N LYS A 131 -3.96 13.19 23.43
CA LYS A 131 -3.00 13.97 22.62
C LYS A 131 -3.31 13.87 21.12
N LEU A 132 -4.17 12.95 20.72
CA LEU A 132 -4.53 12.73 19.33
C LEU A 132 -5.53 13.78 18.87
N ASN A 133 -5.44 14.20 17.62
CA ASN A 133 -6.48 15.05 17.04
C ASN A 133 -7.76 14.25 16.76
N HIS A 134 -8.87 14.94 16.51
CA HIS A 134 -10.17 14.30 16.28
C HIS A 134 -10.15 13.21 15.20
N HIS A 135 -9.45 13.44 14.09
CA HIS A 135 -9.37 12.46 13.00
C HIS A 135 -8.54 11.22 13.39
N GLN A 136 -7.44 11.39 14.12
CA GLN A 136 -6.63 10.30 14.64
C GLN A 136 -7.38 9.47 15.69
N GLN A 137 -8.21 10.10 16.53
CA GLN A 137 -9.07 9.41 17.49
C GLN A 137 -10.09 8.52 16.77
N ILE A 138 -10.75 9.03 15.73
CA ILE A 138 -11.63 8.20 14.88
C ILE A 138 -10.85 7.05 14.26
N GLY A 139 -9.65 7.32 13.74
CA GLY A 139 -8.81 6.30 13.13
C GLY A 139 -8.39 5.20 14.09
N LEU A 140 -8.10 5.55 15.34
CA LEU A 140 -7.78 4.61 16.40
C LEU A 140 -9.01 3.79 16.81
N LYS A 141 -10.16 4.46 16.96
CA LYS A 141 -11.43 3.84 17.37
C LYS A 141 -11.91 2.77 16.38
N TYR A 142 -11.81 3.04 15.08
CA TYR A 142 -12.30 2.15 14.02
C TYR A 142 -11.16 1.43 13.27
N PHE A 143 -9.97 1.34 13.88
CA PHE A 143 -8.77 0.80 13.23
C PHE A 143 -9.02 -0.58 12.60
N GLU A 144 -9.58 -1.53 13.36
CA GLU A 144 -9.85 -2.88 12.87
C GLU A 144 -10.86 -2.91 11.71
N GLU A 145 -11.82 -1.99 11.70
CA GLU A 145 -12.82 -1.91 10.64
C GLU A 145 -12.22 -1.31 9.37
N PHE A 146 -11.38 -0.29 9.50
CA PHE A 146 -10.67 0.30 8.36
C PHE A 146 -9.61 -0.62 7.74
N GLU A 147 -9.11 -1.58 8.51
CA GLU A 147 -8.23 -2.63 8.00
C GLU A 147 -8.96 -3.66 7.13
N LYS A 148 -10.29 -3.79 7.28
CA LYS A 148 -11.09 -4.68 6.44
C LYS A 148 -11.29 -4.06 5.07
N ARG A 149 -11.25 -4.92 4.05
CA ARG A 149 -11.58 -4.52 2.68
C ARG A 149 -13.09 -4.34 2.56
N ILE A 150 -13.51 -3.19 2.03
CA ILE A 150 -14.91 -2.92 1.70
C ILE A 150 -15.37 -3.88 0.59
N PRO A 151 -16.37 -4.75 0.84
CA PRO A 151 -16.94 -5.63 -0.17
C PRO A 151 -17.60 -4.86 -1.32
N ARG A 152 -17.58 -5.43 -2.53
CA ARG A 152 -18.23 -4.83 -3.71
C ARG A 152 -19.74 -4.63 -3.50
N ALA A 153 -20.41 -5.63 -2.94
CA ALA A 153 -21.84 -5.55 -2.62
C ALA A 153 -22.18 -4.44 -1.62
N GLU A 154 -21.25 -4.09 -0.72
CA GLU A 154 -21.45 -2.96 0.19
C GLU A 154 -21.35 -1.62 -0.55
N MET A 155 -20.39 -1.51 -1.48
CA MET A 155 -20.28 -0.33 -2.35
C MET A 155 -21.48 -0.15 -3.27
N GLU A 156 -22.08 -1.22 -3.80
CA GLU A 156 -23.29 -1.14 -4.63
C GLU A 156 -24.50 -0.61 -3.84
N LYS A 157 -24.62 -1.00 -2.57
CA LYS A 157 -25.65 -0.47 -1.66
C LYS A 157 -25.43 1.02 -1.37
N MET A 158 -24.19 1.41 -1.07
CA MET A 158 -23.84 2.81 -0.86
C MET A 158 -24.08 3.65 -2.11
N GLU A 159 -23.73 3.13 -3.29
CA GLU A 159 -23.98 3.78 -4.58
C GLU A 159 -25.47 4.04 -4.81
N THR A 160 -26.30 3.02 -4.59
CA THR A 160 -27.76 3.15 -4.72
C THR A 160 -28.32 4.21 -3.78
N LEU A 161 -27.87 4.23 -2.53
CA LEU A 161 -28.32 5.20 -1.53
C LEU A 161 -27.91 6.63 -1.89
N ILE A 162 -26.62 6.85 -2.18
CA ILE A 162 -26.08 8.18 -2.48
C ILE A 162 -26.66 8.74 -3.77
N LEU A 163 -26.77 7.93 -4.82
CA LEU A 163 -27.34 8.36 -6.10
C LEU A 163 -28.87 8.52 -6.03
N GLY A 164 -29.54 7.82 -5.11
CA GLY A 164 -30.94 8.04 -4.78
C GLY A 164 -31.15 9.44 -4.19
N GLU A 165 -30.42 9.77 -3.13
CA GLU A 165 -30.47 11.10 -2.50
C GLU A 165 -30.09 12.23 -3.47
N LEU A 166 -29.12 11.99 -4.36
CA LEU A 166 -28.72 13.00 -5.35
C LEU A 166 -29.87 13.38 -6.29
N LYS A 167 -30.72 12.42 -6.67
CA LYS A 167 -31.87 12.66 -7.55
C LYS A 167 -32.98 13.47 -6.86
N GLU A 168 -33.15 13.28 -5.56
CA GLU A 168 -34.10 14.06 -4.75
C GLU A 168 -33.65 15.52 -4.60
N ILE A 169 -32.33 15.76 -4.60
CA ILE A 169 -31.77 17.12 -4.57
C ILE A 169 -31.93 17.81 -5.92
N ASP A 170 -31.46 17.18 -7.01
CA ASP A 170 -31.58 17.73 -8.36
C ASP A 170 -31.42 16.62 -9.42
N THR A 171 -32.39 16.54 -10.33
CA THR A 171 -32.39 15.57 -11.43
C THR A 171 -31.34 15.85 -12.51
N GLU A 172 -30.78 17.07 -12.57
CA GLU A 172 -29.71 17.42 -13.52
C GLU A 172 -28.33 16.91 -13.06
N TYR A 173 -28.17 16.55 -11.78
CA TYR A 173 -26.88 16.06 -11.27
C TYR A 173 -26.58 14.62 -11.68
N ILE A 174 -25.35 14.42 -12.16
CA ILE A 174 -24.81 13.10 -12.51
C ILE A 174 -23.75 12.71 -11.49
N GLY A 175 -24.06 11.73 -10.65
CA GLY A 175 -23.11 11.12 -9.72
C GLY A 175 -22.39 9.92 -10.33
N THR A 176 -21.12 9.72 -10.00
CA THR A 176 -20.37 8.51 -10.42
C THR A 176 -19.40 8.09 -9.33
N ILE A 177 -19.48 6.83 -8.91
CA ILE A 177 -18.52 6.27 -7.95
C ILE A 177 -17.15 6.13 -8.63
N CYS A 178 -16.14 6.68 -7.98
CA CYS A 178 -14.77 6.76 -8.51
C CYS A 178 -13.84 5.75 -7.82
N GLY A 179 -12.52 6.02 -7.82
CA GLY A 179 -11.56 5.21 -7.08
C GLY A 179 -11.27 3.83 -7.70
N SER A 180 -10.77 2.91 -6.87
CA SER A 180 -10.45 1.53 -7.27
C SER A 180 -11.68 0.72 -7.67
N TYR A 181 -12.84 1.07 -7.11
CA TYR A 181 -14.13 0.50 -7.46
C TYR A 181 -14.38 0.63 -8.97
N ARG A 182 -14.33 1.85 -9.51
CA ARG A 182 -14.43 2.12 -10.96
C ARG A 182 -13.37 1.42 -11.81
N ARG A 183 -12.17 1.20 -11.26
CA ARG A 183 -11.03 0.58 -11.97
C ARG A 183 -11.01 -0.95 -11.93
N VAL A 184 -12.04 -1.60 -11.36
CA VAL A 184 -12.14 -3.06 -11.29
C VAL A 184 -10.87 -3.72 -10.70
N SER A 185 -10.29 -3.13 -9.65
CA SER A 185 -9.12 -3.73 -9.00
C SER A 185 -9.54 -4.95 -8.19
N THR A 186 -9.39 -6.15 -8.76
CA THR A 186 -9.48 -7.44 -8.07
C THR A 186 -8.13 -7.73 -7.44
N VAL A 187 -7.99 -7.50 -6.12
CA VAL A 187 -6.85 -8.02 -5.36
C VAL A 187 -7.23 -9.42 -4.88
N ILE A 188 -6.51 -10.45 -5.33
CA ILE A 188 -6.57 -11.81 -4.78
C ILE A 188 -5.78 -11.77 -3.47
N ILE A 189 -6.37 -12.25 -2.37
CA ILE A 189 -5.65 -12.44 -1.11
C ILE A 189 -5.44 -13.94 -0.96
N PRO A 190 -4.22 -14.44 -0.75
CA PRO A 190 -4.02 -15.81 -0.35
C PRO A 190 -4.76 -16.05 0.98
N ASN A 191 -5.61 -17.06 0.99
CA ASN A 191 -6.41 -17.45 2.14
C ASN A 191 -5.47 -17.75 3.34
N PRO A 192 -5.58 -17.03 4.47
CA PRO A 192 -4.76 -17.30 5.65
C PRO A 192 -5.13 -18.61 6.38
N LYS A 193 -6.06 -19.41 5.84
CA LYS A 193 -6.43 -20.73 6.36
C LYS A 193 -6.04 -21.84 5.38
N SER A 194 -4.75 -22.14 5.31
CA SER A 194 -4.24 -23.43 4.85
C SER A 194 -3.05 -23.87 5.72
N THR A 195 -3.36 -24.13 6.98
CA THR A 195 -2.65 -25.06 7.87
C THR A 195 -3.70 -25.64 8.79
#